data_AF-A0A7V9R8L4-F1
#
_entry.id   AF-A0A7V9R8L4-F1
#
_cell.length_a   1.000
_cell.length_b   1.000
_cell.length_c   1.000
_cell.angle_alpha   90.00
_cell.angle_beta   90.00
_cell.angle_gamma   90.00
#
_symmetry.space_group_name_H-M   'P 1'
#
loop_
_entity.id
_entity.type
_entity.pdbx_description
1 polymer ?
#
loop_
_entity_poly.entity_id
_entity_poly.type
_entity_poly.pdbx_seq_one_letter_code
_entity_poly.pdbx_strand_id
1 'polypeptide(L)'
;GLILDSFLLRSLAVSGYAPSFDECARCGAPGPHRSFAPASGGMLCPRCSPPGSAHPSPDTVALLSALLTGDWARASTSEPRSRRETSGLVAAFLSWHLERGLRSLSHVDR
;
A
#
# COMPACT_ATOMS: atom_id res chain seq x y z
N GLY A 1 3.00 11.61 0.07
CA GLY A 1 4.30 12.02 0.66
C GLY A 1 4.60 11.20 1.91
N LEU A 2 5.87 10.84 2.17
CA LEU A 2 6.25 9.73 3.08
C LEU A 2 5.57 9.75 4.47
N ILE A 3 5.52 10.90 5.13
CA ILE A 3 4.89 11.04 6.46
C ILE A 3 3.39 10.77 6.39
N LEU A 4 2.71 11.39 5.44
CA LEU A 4 1.27 11.21 5.22
C LEU A 4 0.95 9.75 4.87
N ASP A 5 1.72 9.15 3.96
CA ASP A 5 1.49 7.77 3.52
C ASP A 5 1.69 6.78 4.67
N SER A 6 2.74 6.96 5.49
CA SER A 6 2.95 6.15 6.71
C SER A 6 1.82 6.35 7.71
N PHE A 7 1.41 7.59 7.96
CA PHE A 7 0.31 7.90 8.86
C PHE A 7 -0.98 7.19 8.43
N LEU A 8 -1.35 7.25 7.14
CA LEU A 8 -2.56 6.62 6.62
C LEU A 8 -2.49 5.08 6.70
N LEU A 9 -1.37 4.48 6.27
CA LEU A 9 -1.16 3.03 6.37
C LEU A 9 -1.27 2.53 7.81
N ARG A 10 -0.60 3.21 8.74
CA ARG A 10 -0.59 2.81 10.15
C ARG A 10 -1.93 3.08 10.83
N SER A 11 -2.64 4.14 10.44
CA SER A 11 -4.01 4.40 10.91
C SER A 11 -4.98 3.29 10.47
N LEU A 12 -4.88 2.85 9.20
CA LEU A 12 -5.65 1.71 8.69
C LEU A 12 -5.30 0.42 9.45
N ALA A 13 -4.01 0.16 9.68
CA ALA A 13 -3.56 -1.01 10.42
C ALA A 13 -4.08 -1.05 11.85
N VAL A 14 -3.99 0.07 12.59
CA VAL A 14 -4.57 0.20 13.94
C VAL A 14 -6.09 0.03 13.93
N SER A 15 -6.75 0.35 12.83
CA SER A 15 -8.20 0.18 12.66
C SER A 15 -8.61 -1.25 12.24
N GLY A 16 -7.66 -2.20 12.16
CA GLY A 16 -7.92 -3.59 11.77
C GLY A 16 -7.82 -3.86 10.26
N TYR A 17 -7.36 -2.90 9.48
CA TYR A 17 -7.27 -2.97 8.02
C TYR A 17 -5.83 -2.99 7.51
N ALA A 18 -4.92 -3.66 8.23
CA ALA A 18 -3.51 -3.72 7.84
C ALA A 18 -3.36 -4.43 6.48
N PRO A 19 -2.76 -3.78 5.46
CA PRO A 19 -2.50 -4.45 4.20
C PRO A 19 -1.36 -5.47 4.33
N SER A 20 -1.49 -6.61 3.64
CA SER A 20 -0.40 -7.57 3.49
C SER A 20 0.53 -7.18 2.34
N PHE A 21 1.84 -7.24 2.57
CA PHE A 21 2.86 -6.92 1.54
C PHE A 21 3.87 -8.05 1.29
N ASP A 22 4.03 -8.97 2.22
CA ASP A 22 5.01 -10.06 2.23
C ASP A 22 4.37 -11.44 1.99
N GLU A 23 3.08 -11.60 2.29
CA GLU A 23 2.30 -12.80 1.98
C GLU A 23 1.06 -12.49 1.14
N CYS A 24 0.52 -13.52 0.49
CA CYS A 24 -0.72 -13.40 -0.27
C CYS A 24 -1.87 -13.12 0.68
N ALA A 25 -2.48 -11.93 0.59
CA ALA A 25 -3.57 -11.47 1.44
C ALA A 25 -4.81 -12.39 1.43
N ARG A 26 -4.92 -13.28 0.43
CA ARG A 26 -6.03 -14.25 0.32
C ARG A 26 -5.71 -15.65 0.85
N CYS A 27 -4.48 -16.13 0.67
CA CYS A 27 -4.16 -17.54 0.94
C CYS A 27 -2.89 -17.78 1.77
N GLY A 28 -2.22 -16.71 2.22
CA GLY A 28 -1.02 -16.78 3.05
C GLY A 28 0.23 -17.31 2.33
N ALA A 29 0.18 -17.53 1.02
CA ALA A 29 1.38 -17.96 0.28
C ALA A 29 2.50 -16.91 0.44
N PRO A 30 3.73 -17.31 0.79
CA PRO A 30 4.83 -16.36 0.96
C PRO A 30 5.15 -15.67 -0.38
N GLY A 31 5.52 -14.40 -0.30
CA GLY A 31 5.93 -13.58 -1.43
C GLY A 31 7.38 -13.81 -1.87
N PRO A 32 7.93 -12.92 -2.72
CA PRO A 32 7.32 -11.68 -3.18
C PRO A 32 6.22 -11.89 -4.22
N HIS A 33 5.14 -11.13 -4.09
CA HIS A 33 4.02 -11.09 -5.04
C HIS A 33 4.07 -9.83 -5.91
N ARG A 34 3.30 -9.79 -7.00
CA ARG A 34 3.32 -8.69 -7.98
C ARG A 34 1.97 -8.06 -8.27
N SER A 35 0.90 -8.56 -7.66
CA SER A 35 -0.45 -8.02 -7.83
C SER A 35 -0.91 -7.41 -6.51
N PHE A 36 -1.40 -6.19 -6.53
CA PHE A 36 -1.99 -5.51 -5.38
C PHE A 36 -3.47 -5.23 -5.66
N ALA A 37 -4.35 -5.63 -4.75
CA ALA A 37 -5.78 -5.37 -4.86
C ALA A 37 -6.33 -4.93 -3.49
N PRO A 38 -6.84 -3.68 -3.36
CA PRO A 38 -7.45 -3.21 -2.12
C PRO A 38 -8.56 -4.11 -1.60
N ALA A 39 -9.45 -4.54 -2.50
CA ALA A 39 -10.57 -5.41 -2.17
C ALA A 39 -10.17 -6.79 -1.63
N SER A 40 -8.91 -7.17 -1.78
CA SER A 40 -8.38 -8.44 -1.27
C SER A 40 -7.39 -8.27 -0.12
N GLY A 41 -7.22 -7.05 0.39
CA GLY A 41 -6.40 -6.79 1.57
C GLY A 41 -4.90 -6.61 1.32
N GLY A 42 -4.43 -6.54 0.06
CA GLY A 42 -3.03 -6.23 -0.23
C GLY A 42 -2.45 -7.01 -1.41
N MET A 43 -1.23 -7.52 -1.23
CA MET A 43 -0.49 -8.26 -2.24
C MET A 43 -1.06 -9.68 -2.45
N LEU A 44 -1.08 -10.15 -3.70
CA LEU A 44 -1.70 -11.41 -4.12
C LEU A 44 -0.80 -12.22 -5.02
N CYS A 45 -0.77 -13.53 -4.79
CA CYS A 45 -0.13 -14.48 -5.69
C CYS A 45 -0.87 -14.58 -7.05
N PRO A 46 -0.22 -15.09 -8.11
CA PRO A 46 -0.83 -15.19 -9.44
C PRO A 46 -2.15 -15.96 -9.48
N ARG A 47 -2.34 -16.93 -8.59
CA ARG A 47 -3.58 -17.74 -8.51
C ARG A 47 -4.75 -16.99 -7.87
N CYS A 48 -4.46 -16.01 -7.01
CA CYS A 48 -5.48 -15.26 -6.26
C CYS A 48 -5.77 -13.87 -6.84
N SER A 49 -4.91 -13.39 -7.75
CA SER A 49 -5.01 -12.07 -8.35
C SER A 49 -6.28 -11.92 -9.21
N PRO A 50 -7.20 -10.99 -8.89
CA PRO A 50 -8.29 -10.66 -9.79
C PRO A 50 -7.80 -9.84 -11.00
N PRO A 51 -8.57 -9.81 -12.10
CA PRO A 51 -8.32 -8.89 -13.21
C PRO A 51 -8.40 -7.43 -12.74
N GLY A 52 -7.56 -6.57 -13.31
CA GLY A 52 -7.50 -5.14 -12.93
C GLY A 52 -6.72 -4.85 -11.65
N SER A 53 -6.04 -5.85 -11.06
CA SER A 53 -5.09 -5.62 -9.96
C SER A 53 -3.98 -4.66 -10.39
N ALA A 54 -3.54 -3.81 -9.46
CA ALA A 54 -2.36 -2.99 -9.70
C ALA A 54 -1.09 -3.86 -9.68
N HIS A 55 -0.07 -3.45 -10.43
CA HIS A 55 1.20 -4.16 -10.50
C HIS A 55 2.36 -3.25 -10.10
N PRO A 56 2.49 -2.91 -8.79
CA PRO A 56 3.56 -2.04 -8.33
C PRO A 56 4.94 -2.57 -8.63
N SER A 57 5.90 -1.65 -8.78
CA SER A 57 7.30 -2.02 -8.80
C SER A 57 7.74 -2.67 -7.47
N PRO A 58 8.76 -3.55 -7.47
CA PRO A 58 9.30 -4.12 -6.24
C PRO A 58 9.75 -3.07 -5.21
N ASP A 59 10.31 -1.95 -5.69
CA ASP A 59 10.75 -0.84 -4.83
C ASP A 59 9.57 -0.13 -4.15
N THR A 60 8.42 -0.03 -4.83
CA THR A 60 7.18 0.47 -4.24
C THR A 60 6.65 -0.48 -3.15
N VAL A 61 6.66 -1.79 -3.38
CA VAL A 61 6.24 -2.78 -2.35
C VAL A 61 7.16 -2.71 -1.13
N ALA A 62 8.47 -2.57 -1.36
CA ALA A 62 9.44 -2.35 -0.31
C ALA A 62 9.18 -1.05 0.46
N LEU A 63 8.85 0.04 -0.22
CA LEU A 63 8.52 1.32 0.41
C LEU A 63 7.23 1.23 1.23
N LEU A 64 6.17 0.61 0.69
CA LEU A 64 4.92 0.35 1.42
C LEU A 64 5.16 -0.40 2.73
N SER A 65 5.98 -1.45 2.69
CA SER A 65 6.36 -2.24 3.86
C SER A 65 7.14 -1.41 4.88
N ALA A 66 8.10 -0.59 4.40
CA ALA A 66 8.88 0.30 5.26
C ALA A 66 8.00 1.36 5.96
N LEU A 67 7.05 1.95 5.24
CA LEU A 67 6.14 2.96 5.80
C LEU A 67 5.16 2.38 6.82
N LEU A 68 4.68 1.14 6.59
CA LEU A 68 3.80 0.44 7.53
C LEU A 68 4.54 0.08 8.83
N THR A 69 5.78 -0.39 8.72
CA THR A 69 6.60 -0.83 9.87
C THR A 69 7.38 0.30 10.55
N GLY A 70 7.48 1.47 9.92
CA GLY A 70 8.23 2.61 10.45
C GLY A 70 9.74 2.57 10.18
N ASP A 71 10.18 1.81 9.18
CA ASP A 71 11.58 1.81 8.71
C ASP A 71 11.89 3.07 7.90
N TRP A 72 12.18 4.16 8.62
CA TRP A 72 12.52 5.45 8.02
C TRP A 72 13.88 5.47 7.31
N ALA A 73 14.81 4.60 7.71
CA ALA A 73 16.11 4.49 7.06
C ALA A 73 15.89 4.06 5.60
N ARG A 74 15.06 3.05 5.36
CA ARG A 74 14.68 2.62 4.01
C ARG A 74 13.74 3.59 3.31
N ALA A 75 12.75 4.14 4.01
CA ALA A 75 11.77 5.03 3.39
C ALA A 75 12.41 6.32 2.86
N SER A 76 13.37 6.89 3.60
CA SER A 76 14.03 8.15 3.25
C SER A 76 14.92 8.06 2.00
N THR A 77 15.45 6.88 1.67
CA THR A 77 16.29 6.64 0.47
C THR A 77 15.48 6.26 -0.76
N SER A 78 14.15 6.15 -0.67
CA SER A 78 13.30 5.75 -1.79
C SER A 78 13.28 6.77 -2.93
N GLU A 79 13.18 6.29 -4.16
CA GLU A 79 13.13 7.14 -5.35
C GLU A 79 11.79 7.87 -5.51
N PRO A 80 11.77 9.07 -6.13
CA PRO A 80 10.54 9.83 -6.37
C PRO A 80 9.45 9.06 -7.12
N ARG A 81 9.83 8.14 -8.02
CA ARG A 81 8.88 7.30 -8.76
C ARG A 81 8.12 6.37 -7.82
N SER A 82 8.82 5.62 -6.97
CA SER A 82 8.21 4.69 -6.03
C SER A 82 7.37 5.41 -4.98
N ARG A 83 7.77 6.63 -4.58
CA ARG A 83 6.96 7.49 -3.70
C ARG A 83 5.61 7.85 -4.32
N ARG A 84 5.59 8.29 -5.59
CA ARG A 84 4.33 8.62 -6.29
C ARG A 84 3.41 7.40 -6.44
N GLU A 85 3.97 6.27 -6.84
CA GLU A 85 3.22 5.01 -6.96
C GLU A 85 2.65 4.58 -5.60
N THR A 86 3.47 4.68 -4.54
CA THR A 86 3.06 4.42 -3.15
C THR A 86 1.88 5.29 -2.73
N SER A 87 1.96 6.62 -2.91
CA SER A 87 0.86 7.53 -2.53
C SER A 87 -0.45 7.18 -3.25
N GLY A 88 -0.38 6.83 -4.54
CA GLY A 88 -1.55 6.37 -5.30
C GLY A 88 -2.17 5.08 -4.74
N LEU A 89 -1.33 4.09 -4.38
CA LEU A 89 -1.80 2.83 -3.80
C LEU A 89 -2.39 3.02 -2.40
N VAL A 90 -1.78 3.84 -1.54
CA VAL A 90 -2.30 4.17 -0.21
C VAL A 90 -3.65 4.87 -0.33
N ALA A 91 -3.77 5.86 -1.23
CA ALA A 91 -5.02 6.58 -1.46
C ALA A 91 -6.14 5.64 -1.98
N ALA A 92 -5.81 4.74 -2.91
CA ALA A 92 -6.76 3.74 -3.42
C ALA A 92 -7.20 2.76 -2.32
N PHE A 93 -6.26 2.28 -1.51
CA PHE A 93 -6.53 1.35 -0.40
C PHE A 93 -7.41 1.98 0.68
N LEU A 94 -7.11 3.23 1.04
CA LEU A 94 -7.90 4.02 1.98
C LEU A 94 -9.30 4.30 1.44
N SER A 95 -9.42 4.72 0.17
CA SER A 95 -10.71 5.04 -0.44
C SER A 95 -11.62 3.82 -0.54
N TRP A 96 -11.04 2.62 -0.75
CA TRP A 96 -11.79 1.37 -0.69
C TRP A 96 -12.39 1.14 0.70
N HIS A 97 -11.59 1.26 1.77
CA HIS A 97 -12.06 1.00 3.14
C HIS A 97 -13.06 2.04 3.64
N LEU A 98 -12.95 3.29 3.18
CA LEU A 98 -13.87 4.36 3.55
C LEU A 98 -15.12 4.42 2.65
N GLU A 99 -15.16 3.60 1.60
CA GLU A 99 -16.16 3.61 0.52
C GLU A 99 -16.32 4.98 -0.16
N ARG A 100 -15.37 5.89 0.06
CA ARG A 100 -15.33 7.24 -0.50
C ARG A 100 -13.91 7.81 -0.45
N GLY A 101 -13.62 8.76 -1.33
CA GLY A 101 -12.39 9.56 -1.24
C GLY A 101 -12.45 10.58 -0.08
N LEU A 102 -11.31 10.78 0.60
CA LEU A 102 -11.18 11.84 1.60
C LEU A 102 -10.98 13.20 0.93
N ARG A 103 -11.92 14.12 1.15
CA ARG A 103 -11.85 15.48 0.58
C ARG A 103 -10.60 16.25 1.04
N SER A 104 -10.21 16.06 2.29
CA SER A 104 -9.06 16.73 2.90
C SER A 104 -7.72 16.31 2.28
N LEU A 105 -7.62 15.14 1.64
CA LEU A 105 -6.38 14.69 1.00
C LEU A 105 -5.91 15.68 -0.06
N SER A 106 -6.83 16.29 -0.80
CA SER A 106 -6.52 17.30 -1.83
C SER A 106 -5.76 18.52 -1.31
N HIS A 107 -5.81 18.77 0.01
CA HIS A 107 -5.12 19.89 0.65
C HIS A 107 -3.72 19.54 1.17
N VAL A 108 -3.40 18.24 1.27
CA VAL A 108 -2.16 17.74 1.88
C VAL A 108 -1.29 16.90 0.95
N ASP A 109 -1.81 16.43 -0.18
CA ASP A 109 -1.10 15.58 -1.17
C ASP A 109 -0.15 16.39 -2.08
N ARG A 110 0.52 17.42 -1.54
CA ARG A 110 1.45 18.28 -2.28
C ARG A 110 2.88 17.75 -2.26
#